data_AF-A0A7S4L5L4-F1
#
_entry.id   AF-A0A7S4L5L4-F1
#
_cell.length_a   1.000
_cell.length_b   1.000
_cell.length_c   1.000
_cell.angle_alpha   90.00
_cell.angle_beta   90.00
_cell.angle_gamma   90.00
#
_symmetry.space_group_name_H-M   'P 1'
#
loop_
_entity.id
_entity.type
_entity.pdbx_description
1 polymer ?
#
loop_
_entity_poly.entity_id
_entity_poly.type
_entity_poly.pdbx_seq_one_letter_code
_entity_poly.pdbx_strand_id
1 'polypeptide(L)'
;FALSQRLENKFISFTIDNPSDNALHTIVTTLALTHFNTFETRIKSFISEAMVWATINVHHMVNECFKAVGERFHYVYGLKDICAVMQGMSRATTRFFDSPASLISLWIHECERVYSDRFVSKSDFQIFKKKLNDACFKWFDEYDDDINMIVSKNNLYAPLVLQGLEPGSELDQTMYSVMLNMDKAKRVVAEKHLEFQRSAKLAPFVTLTHSLSHITRLTRAMTQPSGHVIFLGSHGSERRVLIAISAYILGIELVSGKGSYDDFWKACKRWHKEAGLHSKRVVVVLEDD
;
A
#
# COMPACT_ATOMS: atom_id res chain seq x y z
N PHE A 1 28.38 -5.75 -9.26
CA PHE A 1 29.05 -7.05 -9.06
C PHE A 1 28.77 -7.91 -10.28
N ALA A 2 29.80 -8.41 -10.95
CA ALA A 2 29.66 -9.37 -12.06
C ALA A 2 29.99 -10.79 -11.55
N LEU A 3 29.37 -11.82 -12.14
CA LEU A 3 29.68 -13.21 -11.83
C LEU A 3 31.09 -13.53 -12.36
N SER A 4 31.82 -14.43 -11.68
CA SER A 4 33.14 -14.83 -12.18
C SER A 4 32.99 -15.65 -13.47
N GLN A 5 33.86 -15.45 -14.46
CA GLN A 5 33.84 -16.21 -15.73
C GLN A 5 33.87 -17.73 -15.52
N ARG A 6 34.58 -18.20 -14.48
CA ARG A 6 34.64 -19.63 -14.12
C ARG A 6 33.27 -20.20 -13.74
N LEU A 7 32.42 -19.38 -13.14
CA LEU A 7 31.05 -19.75 -12.77
C LEU A 7 30.12 -19.64 -13.97
N GLU A 8 30.24 -18.56 -14.76
CA GLU A 8 29.42 -18.37 -15.97
C GLU A 8 29.58 -19.53 -16.96
N ASN A 9 30.79 -20.05 -17.12
CA ASN A 9 31.05 -21.21 -17.99
C ASN A 9 30.39 -22.53 -17.51
N LYS A 10 29.71 -22.53 -16.36
CA LYS A 10 28.95 -23.68 -15.82
C LYS A 10 27.44 -23.56 -16.03
N PHE A 11 26.94 -22.40 -16.46
CA PHE A 11 25.51 -22.15 -16.60
C PHE A 11 25.18 -21.62 -18.00
N ILE A 12 23.96 -21.92 -18.45
CA ILE A 12 23.37 -21.25 -19.60
C ILE A 12 22.65 -20.01 -19.07
N SER A 13 22.99 -18.84 -19.62
CA SER A 13 22.33 -17.59 -19.28
C SER A 13 21.20 -17.31 -20.26
N PHE A 14 20.02 -16.99 -19.73
CA PHE A 14 18.89 -16.49 -20.51
C PHE A 14 18.63 -15.04 -20.09
N THR A 15 18.69 -14.12 -21.04
CA THR A 15 18.30 -12.73 -20.81
C THR A 15 16.79 -12.60 -21.03
N ILE A 16 16.09 -12.08 -20.03
CA ILE A 16 14.66 -11.77 -20.12
C ILE A 16 14.54 -10.26 -20.23
N ASP A 17 14.14 -9.78 -21.41
CA ASP A 17 13.87 -8.37 -21.65
C ASP A 17 12.53 -7.94 -21.03
N ASN A 18 12.32 -6.63 -20.95
CA ASN A 18 11.03 -6.10 -20.53
C ASN A 18 9.93 -6.56 -21.51
N PRO A 19 8.79 -7.06 -21.01
CA PRO A 19 7.69 -7.51 -21.87
C PRO A 19 7.13 -6.33 -22.67
N SER A 20 6.58 -6.63 -23.84
CA SER A 20 5.78 -5.65 -24.57
C SER A 20 4.52 -5.29 -23.78
N ASP A 21 3.93 -4.13 -24.06
CA ASP A 21 2.72 -3.67 -23.39
C ASP A 21 1.56 -4.69 -23.49
N ASN A 22 1.42 -5.37 -24.62
CA ASN A 22 0.41 -6.43 -24.80
C ASN A 22 0.69 -7.66 -23.92
N ALA A 23 1.96 -8.07 -23.82
CA ALA A 23 2.34 -9.19 -22.95
C ALA A 23 2.14 -8.80 -21.48
N LEU A 24 2.51 -7.59 -21.11
CA LEU A 24 2.32 -7.04 -19.77
C LEU A 24 0.83 -6.96 -19.41
N HIS A 25 0.00 -6.45 -20.32
CA HIS A 25 -1.45 -6.43 -20.17
C HIS A 25 -2.01 -7.84 -19.94
N THR A 26 -1.58 -8.82 -20.72
CA THR A 26 -2.01 -10.23 -20.57
C THR A 26 -1.63 -10.77 -19.19
N ILE A 27 -0.39 -10.58 -18.76
CA ILE A 27 0.12 -11.04 -17.46
C ILE A 27 -0.69 -10.40 -16.32
N VAL A 28 -0.81 -9.08 -16.34
CA VAL A 28 -1.44 -8.31 -15.26
C VAL A 28 -2.95 -8.55 -15.21
N THR A 29 -3.61 -8.65 -16.35
CA THR A 29 -5.04 -9.01 -16.45
C THR A 29 -5.27 -10.41 -15.89
N THR A 30 -4.42 -11.38 -16.24
CA THR A 30 -4.54 -12.75 -15.71
C THR A 30 -4.44 -12.75 -14.19
N LEU A 31 -3.45 -12.03 -13.64
CA LEU A 31 -3.29 -11.89 -12.18
C LEU A 31 -4.50 -11.20 -11.53
N ALA A 32 -4.98 -10.10 -12.10
CA ALA A 32 -6.12 -9.37 -11.57
C ALA A 32 -7.40 -10.22 -11.55
N LEU A 33 -7.67 -10.93 -12.66
CA LEU A 33 -8.87 -11.75 -12.79
C LEU A 33 -8.88 -12.96 -11.84
N THR A 34 -7.74 -13.41 -11.30
CA THR A 34 -7.75 -14.41 -10.22
C THR A 34 -8.54 -13.95 -8.99
N HIS A 35 -8.42 -12.66 -8.65
CA HIS A 35 -9.17 -12.04 -7.56
C HIS A 35 -10.59 -11.65 -7.99
N PHE A 36 -10.69 -10.97 -9.13
CA PHE A 36 -11.96 -10.42 -9.61
C PHE A 36 -12.91 -11.47 -10.22
N ASN A 37 -12.54 -12.76 -10.27
CA ASN A 37 -13.38 -13.81 -10.84
C ASN A 37 -14.78 -13.90 -10.18
N THR A 38 -14.85 -13.61 -8.88
CA THR A 38 -16.08 -13.63 -8.08
C THR A 38 -16.96 -12.39 -8.27
N PHE A 39 -16.46 -11.36 -8.94
CA PHE A 39 -17.20 -10.13 -9.23
C PHE A 39 -18.05 -10.29 -10.49
N GLU A 40 -19.00 -9.37 -10.66
CA GLU A 40 -19.87 -9.32 -11.83
C GLU A 40 -19.07 -9.19 -13.14
N THR A 41 -19.65 -9.71 -14.23
CA THR A 41 -19.03 -9.66 -15.56
C THR A 41 -18.66 -8.25 -15.98
N ARG A 42 -19.50 -7.26 -15.67
CA ARG A 42 -19.22 -5.85 -15.95
C ARG A 42 -17.92 -5.38 -15.29
N ILE A 43 -17.69 -5.76 -14.04
CA ILE A 43 -16.45 -5.43 -13.31
C ILE A 43 -15.24 -6.12 -13.93
N LYS A 44 -15.37 -7.40 -14.29
CA LYS A 44 -14.29 -8.16 -14.93
C LYS A 44 -13.87 -7.53 -16.25
N SER A 45 -14.83 -7.20 -17.12
CA SER A 45 -14.58 -6.50 -18.38
C SER A 45 -13.94 -5.13 -18.15
N PHE A 46 -14.44 -4.34 -17.19
CA PHE A 46 -13.87 -3.04 -16.86
C PHE A 46 -12.40 -3.13 -16.42
N ILE A 47 -12.05 -4.12 -15.58
CA ILE A 47 -10.67 -4.37 -15.15
C ILE A 47 -9.79 -4.71 -16.36
N SER A 48 -10.20 -5.67 -17.20
CA SER A 48 -9.39 -6.14 -18.32
C SER A 48 -9.27 -5.12 -19.45
N GLU A 49 -10.34 -4.41 -19.80
CA GLU A 49 -10.38 -3.58 -21.00
C GLU A 49 -9.90 -2.15 -20.74
N ALA A 50 -10.07 -1.62 -19.52
CA ALA A 50 -9.71 -0.23 -19.20
C ALA A 50 -8.64 -0.13 -18.11
N MET A 51 -8.88 -0.72 -16.93
CA MET A 51 -8.06 -0.42 -15.74
C MET A 51 -6.61 -0.89 -15.86
N VAL A 52 -6.36 -2.09 -16.40
CA VAL A 52 -5.00 -2.60 -16.58
C VAL A 52 -4.22 -1.72 -17.57
N TRP A 53 -4.86 -1.30 -18.67
CA TRP A 53 -4.26 -0.37 -19.63
C TRP A 53 -3.98 1.00 -19.02
N ALA A 54 -4.91 1.54 -18.25
CA ALA A 54 -4.71 2.78 -17.50
C ALA A 54 -3.50 2.68 -16.56
N THR A 55 -3.34 1.54 -15.88
CA THR A 55 -2.21 1.29 -14.97
C THR A 55 -0.87 1.25 -15.71
N ILE A 56 -0.80 0.56 -16.86
CA ILE A 56 0.39 0.52 -17.72
C ILE A 56 0.72 1.94 -18.22
N ASN A 57 -0.28 2.69 -18.66
CA ASN A 57 -0.10 4.06 -19.14
C ASN A 57 0.41 5.01 -18.04
N VAL A 58 -0.16 4.94 -16.83
CA VAL A 58 0.33 5.71 -15.67
C VAL A 58 1.76 5.32 -15.33
N HIS A 59 2.10 4.03 -15.38
CA HIS A 59 3.46 3.56 -15.11
C HIS A 59 4.49 4.16 -16.08
N HIS A 60 4.20 4.12 -17.39
CA HIS A 60 5.06 4.74 -18.41
C HIS A 60 5.19 6.25 -18.20
N MET A 61 4.06 6.94 -17.95
CA MET A 61 4.05 8.36 -17.63
C MET A 61 4.92 8.71 -16.42
N VAL A 62 4.88 7.89 -15.36
CA VAL A 62 5.71 8.08 -14.17
C VAL A 62 7.19 7.94 -14.50
N ASN A 63 7.57 6.89 -15.25
CA ASN A 63 8.97 6.68 -15.66
C ASN A 63 9.52 7.82 -16.52
N GLU A 64 8.68 8.42 -17.37
CA GLU A 64 9.06 9.55 -18.20
C GLU A 64 9.24 10.84 -17.39
N CYS A 65 8.31 11.12 -16.47
CA CYS A 65 8.27 12.38 -15.72
C CYS A 65 9.20 12.39 -14.51
N PHE A 66 9.39 11.26 -13.84
CA PHE A 66 10.01 11.17 -12.52
C PHE A 66 11.28 10.30 -12.56
N LYS A 67 12.34 10.84 -13.15
CA LYS A 67 13.63 10.15 -13.31
C LYS A 67 14.48 10.18 -12.04
N ALA A 68 15.21 9.10 -11.80
CA ALA A 68 16.16 8.98 -10.71
C ALA A 68 17.42 9.83 -10.95
N VAL A 69 17.44 11.06 -10.42
CA VAL A 69 18.57 11.99 -10.55
C VAL A 69 18.76 12.78 -9.24
N GLY A 70 20.00 12.85 -8.75
CA GLY A 70 20.35 13.64 -7.57
C GLY A 70 19.54 13.23 -6.33
N GLU A 71 18.82 14.18 -5.72
CA GLU A 71 17.94 13.96 -4.56
C GLU A 71 16.75 13.03 -4.83
N ARG A 72 16.51 12.65 -6.10
CA ARG A 72 15.44 11.74 -6.53
C ARG A 72 15.94 10.33 -6.85
N PHE A 73 17.11 9.94 -6.35
CA PHE A 73 17.75 8.65 -6.68
C PHE A 73 16.85 7.41 -6.44
N HIS A 74 15.90 7.49 -5.52
CA HIS A 74 14.94 6.42 -5.21
C HIS A 74 13.70 6.40 -6.12
N TYR A 75 13.58 7.30 -7.09
CA TYR A 75 12.52 7.31 -8.11
C TYR A 75 12.81 6.25 -9.18
N VAL A 76 12.90 4.99 -8.75
CA VAL A 76 13.10 3.83 -9.60
C VAL A 76 11.80 3.04 -9.61
N TYR A 77 11.15 3.03 -10.77
CA TYR A 77 9.92 2.29 -10.99
C TYR A 77 10.15 1.19 -12.01
N GLY A 78 9.50 0.04 -11.81
CA GLY A 78 9.53 -1.08 -12.73
C GLY A 78 8.28 -1.93 -12.63
N LEU A 79 8.29 -3.12 -13.24
CA LEU A 79 7.11 -4.00 -13.33
C LEU A 79 6.49 -4.35 -11.96
N LYS A 80 7.31 -4.42 -10.91
CA LYS A 80 6.86 -4.64 -9.53
C LYS A 80 5.85 -3.59 -9.05
N ASP A 81 5.92 -2.36 -9.56
CA ASP A 81 5.06 -1.26 -9.15
C ASP A 81 3.67 -1.39 -9.79
N ILE A 82 3.59 -1.87 -11.04
CA ILE A 82 2.32 -2.24 -11.67
C ILE A 82 1.65 -3.36 -10.88
N CYS A 83 2.41 -4.40 -10.54
CA CYS A 83 1.91 -5.49 -9.70
C CYS A 83 1.50 -4.99 -8.31
N ALA A 84 2.19 -4.02 -7.73
CA ALA A 84 1.83 -3.44 -6.43
C ALA A 84 0.52 -2.66 -6.49
N VAL A 85 0.24 -1.93 -7.58
CA VAL A 85 -1.08 -1.28 -7.80
C VAL A 85 -2.16 -2.35 -7.86
N MET A 86 -1.97 -3.40 -8.67
CA MET A 86 -2.97 -4.46 -8.80
C MET A 86 -3.14 -5.29 -7.52
N GLN A 87 -2.07 -5.50 -6.75
CA GLN A 87 -2.15 -6.13 -5.44
C GLN A 87 -2.97 -5.27 -4.46
N GLY A 88 -2.86 -3.94 -4.54
CA GLY A 88 -3.72 -3.00 -3.83
C GLY A 88 -5.18 -3.13 -4.26
N MET A 89 -5.43 -3.21 -5.57
CA MET A 89 -6.76 -3.43 -6.15
C MET A 89 -7.38 -4.76 -5.69
N SER A 90 -6.58 -5.81 -5.53
CA SER A 90 -7.04 -7.12 -5.00
C SER A 90 -7.48 -7.08 -3.54
N ARG A 91 -7.48 -5.91 -2.88
CA ARG A 91 -8.11 -5.72 -1.57
C ARG A 91 -9.58 -5.33 -1.68
N ALA A 92 -10.07 -5.08 -2.90
CA ALA A 92 -11.47 -4.86 -3.18
C ALA A 92 -12.29 -6.09 -2.80
N THR A 93 -13.46 -5.88 -2.21
CA THR A 93 -14.46 -6.92 -1.94
C THR A 93 -15.78 -6.54 -2.61
N THR A 94 -16.55 -7.54 -3.02
CA THR A 94 -17.84 -7.35 -3.72
C THR A 94 -18.84 -6.51 -2.93
N ARG A 95 -18.70 -6.46 -1.60
CA ARG A 95 -19.57 -5.69 -0.71
C ARG A 95 -19.34 -4.17 -0.74
N PHE A 96 -18.10 -3.74 -0.99
CA PHE A 96 -17.72 -2.32 -0.97
C PHE A 96 -17.33 -1.78 -2.34
N PHE A 97 -17.07 -2.67 -3.31
CA PHE A 97 -16.61 -2.32 -4.65
C PHE A 97 -17.43 -3.06 -5.70
N ASP A 98 -18.68 -2.66 -5.83
CA ASP A 98 -19.68 -3.25 -6.73
C ASP A 98 -19.81 -2.51 -8.07
N SER A 99 -19.15 -1.36 -8.22
CA SER A 99 -19.29 -0.48 -9.37
C SER A 99 -17.92 -0.06 -9.94
N PRO A 100 -17.82 0.21 -11.26
CA PRO A 100 -16.60 0.76 -11.86
C PRO A 100 -16.14 2.05 -11.17
N ALA A 101 -17.06 2.95 -10.80
CA ALA A 101 -16.76 4.17 -10.06
C ALA A 101 -16.04 3.92 -8.72
N SER A 102 -16.52 2.95 -7.93
CA SER A 102 -15.86 2.57 -6.67
C SER A 102 -14.45 2.02 -6.89
N LEU A 103 -14.23 1.26 -7.97
CA LEU A 103 -12.92 0.72 -8.34
C LEU A 103 -11.99 1.80 -8.90
N ILE A 104 -12.49 2.77 -9.66
CA ILE A 104 -11.71 3.93 -10.10
C ILE A 104 -11.20 4.70 -8.87
N SER A 105 -12.05 4.93 -7.87
CA SER A 105 -11.63 5.60 -6.65
C SER A 105 -10.55 4.82 -5.88
N LEU A 106 -10.66 3.50 -5.81
CA LEU A 106 -9.63 2.64 -5.22
C LEU A 106 -8.35 2.68 -6.04
N TRP A 107 -8.45 2.61 -7.37
CA TRP A 107 -7.31 2.61 -8.28
C TRP A 107 -6.51 3.91 -8.19
N ILE A 108 -7.17 5.07 -8.14
CA ILE A 108 -6.52 6.36 -7.91
C ILE A 108 -5.74 6.32 -6.59
N HIS A 109 -6.38 5.83 -5.52
CA HIS A 109 -5.74 5.72 -4.22
C HIS A 109 -4.50 4.81 -4.28
N GLU A 110 -4.60 3.64 -4.90
CA GLU A 110 -3.50 2.68 -4.98
C GLU A 110 -2.35 3.19 -5.86
N CYS A 111 -2.65 3.92 -6.95
CA CYS A 111 -1.65 4.66 -7.73
C CYS A 111 -0.91 5.70 -6.87
N GLU A 112 -1.63 6.49 -6.06
CA GLU A 112 -0.99 7.44 -5.13
C GLU A 112 -0.12 6.74 -4.08
N ARG A 113 -0.57 5.60 -3.52
CA ARG A 113 0.21 4.86 -2.52
C ARG A 113 1.48 4.25 -3.11
N VAL A 114 1.42 3.74 -4.34
CA VAL A 114 2.57 3.11 -4.99
C VAL A 114 3.57 4.16 -5.49
N TYR A 115 3.10 5.19 -6.18
CA TYR A 115 3.97 6.17 -6.82
C TYR A 115 4.24 7.39 -5.90
N SER A 116 3.18 8.05 -5.44
CA SER A 116 3.31 9.35 -4.77
C SER A 116 3.96 9.31 -3.40
N ASP A 117 3.85 8.22 -2.66
CA ASP A 117 4.47 8.12 -1.33
C ASP A 117 6.01 8.12 -1.39
N ARG A 118 6.61 7.96 -2.58
CA ARG A 118 8.06 8.12 -2.80
C ARG A 118 8.48 9.56 -3.07
N PHE A 119 7.55 10.47 -3.39
CA PHE A 119 7.91 11.82 -3.81
C PHE A 119 8.47 12.67 -2.68
N VAL A 120 9.51 13.44 -3.00
CA VAL A 120 10.19 14.35 -2.06
C VAL A 120 9.52 15.72 -2.04
N SER A 121 9.10 16.22 -3.20
CA SER A 121 8.59 17.59 -3.34
C SER A 121 7.07 17.64 -3.53
N LYS A 122 6.43 18.69 -2.99
CA LYS A 122 5.01 18.97 -3.24
C LYS A 122 4.71 19.22 -4.72
N SER A 123 5.70 19.75 -5.46
CA SER A 123 5.58 19.98 -6.90
C SER A 123 5.45 18.66 -7.67
N ASP A 124 6.29 17.67 -7.36
CA ASP A 124 6.20 16.33 -7.98
C ASP A 124 4.83 15.71 -7.72
N PHE A 125 4.34 15.82 -6.48
CA PHE A 125 3.00 15.35 -6.11
C PHE A 125 1.90 16.03 -6.94
N GLN A 126 1.96 17.35 -7.11
CA GLN A 126 0.97 18.08 -7.91
C GLN A 126 1.01 17.71 -9.40
N ILE A 127 2.21 17.56 -9.97
CA ILE A 127 2.41 17.13 -11.36
C ILE A 127 1.82 15.73 -11.55
N PHE A 128 2.17 14.79 -10.67
CA PHE A 128 1.63 13.44 -10.73
C PHE A 128 0.12 13.43 -10.58
N LYS A 129 -0.44 14.16 -9.61
CA LYS A 129 -1.88 14.21 -9.39
C LYS A 129 -2.61 14.73 -10.63
N LYS A 130 -2.10 15.77 -11.28
CA LYS A 130 -2.64 16.26 -12.54
C LYS A 130 -2.60 15.18 -13.63
N LYS A 131 -1.45 14.55 -13.84
CA LYS A 131 -1.27 13.50 -14.85
C LYS A 131 -2.14 12.26 -14.59
N LEU A 132 -2.32 11.90 -13.32
CA LEU A 132 -3.20 10.80 -12.91
C LEU A 132 -4.66 11.13 -13.20
N ASN A 133 -5.10 12.36 -12.90
CA ASN A 133 -6.44 12.82 -13.25
C ASN A 133 -6.64 12.82 -14.78
N ASP A 134 -5.68 13.33 -15.55
CA ASP A 134 -5.73 13.30 -17.03
C ASP A 134 -5.85 11.85 -17.55
N ALA A 135 -5.14 10.90 -16.94
CA ALA A 135 -5.26 9.48 -17.28
C ALA A 135 -6.64 8.90 -16.92
N CYS A 136 -7.26 9.35 -15.82
CA CYS A 136 -8.63 8.92 -15.46
C CYS A 136 -9.62 9.32 -16.56
N PHE A 137 -9.64 10.60 -16.95
CA PHE A 137 -10.56 11.10 -17.97
C PHE A 137 -10.30 10.47 -19.36
N LYS A 138 -9.05 10.06 -19.63
CA LYS A 138 -8.70 9.37 -20.88
C LYS A 138 -9.21 7.93 -20.94
N TRP A 139 -9.07 7.18 -19.84
CA TRP A 139 -9.31 5.73 -19.84
C TRP A 139 -10.68 5.34 -19.29
N PHE A 140 -11.37 6.26 -18.62
CA PHE A 140 -12.65 6.03 -17.95
C PHE A 140 -13.67 7.12 -18.32
N ASP A 141 -13.64 7.59 -19.57
CA ASP A 141 -14.51 8.65 -20.11
C ASP A 141 -16.01 8.40 -19.91
N GLU A 142 -16.44 7.14 -19.93
CA GLU A 142 -17.81 6.73 -19.58
C GLU A 142 -18.25 7.10 -18.14
N TYR A 143 -17.30 7.46 -17.27
CA TYR A 143 -17.50 7.73 -15.84
C TYR A 143 -17.08 9.16 -15.43
N ASP A 144 -17.05 10.11 -16.37
CA ASP A 144 -16.56 11.48 -16.14
C ASP A 144 -17.20 12.20 -14.93
N ASP A 145 -18.51 12.09 -14.75
CA ASP A 145 -19.22 12.70 -13.61
C ASP A 145 -18.76 12.09 -12.26
N ASP A 146 -18.59 10.77 -12.23
CA ASP A 146 -18.07 10.06 -11.05
C ASP A 146 -16.62 10.46 -10.77
N ILE A 147 -15.78 10.57 -11.80
CA ILE A 147 -14.37 10.97 -11.68
C ILE A 147 -14.28 12.38 -11.07
N ASN A 148 -15.08 13.33 -11.55
CA ASN A 148 -15.12 14.69 -10.99
C ASN A 148 -15.46 14.69 -9.49
N MET A 149 -16.43 13.87 -9.08
CA MET A 149 -16.77 13.70 -7.68
C MET A 149 -15.67 13.01 -6.88
N ILE A 150 -15.01 11.99 -7.43
CA ILE A 150 -13.95 11.23 -6.75
C ILE A 150 -12.72 12.10 -6.52
N VAL A 151 -12.27 12.80 -7.56
CA VAL A 151 -11.06 13.65 -7.54
C VAL A 151 -11.21 14.81 -6.56
N SER A 152 -12.42 15.36 -6.42
CA SER A 152 -12.70 16.46 -5.48
C SER A 152 -12.72 16.03 -4.01
N LYS A 153 -13.14 14.80 -3.70
CA LYS A 153 -13.28 14.31 -2.32
C LYS A 153 -11.97 13.84 -1.67
N ASN A 154 -10.97 13.47 -2.47
CA ASN A 154 -9.67 12.97 -1.99
C ASN A 154 -9.82 11.85 -0.92
N ASN A 155 -10.54 10.80 -1.29
CA ASN A 155 -10.92 9.69 -0.41
C ASN A 155 -9.71 9.02 0.25
N LEU A 156 -9.78 8.82 1.57
CA LEU A 156 -8.87 7.93 2.29
C LEU A 156 -9.48 6.53 2.36
N TYR A 157 -8.62 5.52 2.34
CA TYR A 157 -9.01 4.14 2.52
C TYR A 157 -8.34 3.55 3.76
N ALA A 158 -9.07 2.71 4.48
CA ALA A 158 -8.60 2.11 5.72
C ALA A 158 -9.34 0.81 6.04
N PRO A 159 -8.72 -0.09 6.82
CA PRO A 159 -9.40 -1.23 7.44
C PRO A 159 -10.66 -0.80 8.23
N LEU A 160 -11.70 -1.64 8.24
CA LEU A 160 -12.96 -1.36 8.95
C LEU A 160 -12.77 -1.13 10.45
N VAL A 161 -11.76 -1.72 11.09
CA VAL A 161 -11.43 -1.45 12.50
C VAL A 161 -11.14 0.03 12.74
N LEU A 162 -10.45 0.72 11.83
CA LEU A 162 -10.19 2.16 11.93
C LEU A 162 -11.45 3.00 11.73
N GLN A 163 -12.51 2.40 11.20
CA GLN A 163 -13.82 3.04 10.98
C GLN A 163 -14.81 2.70 12.10
N GLY A 164 -14.34 2.05 13.17
CA GLY A 164 -15.09 1.73 14.38
C GLY A 164 -15.95 0.48 14.24
N LEU A 165 -15.49 -0.52 13.48
CA LEU A 165 -16.07 -1.85 13.51
C LEU A 165 -15.53 -2.62 14.73
N GLU A 166 -16.42 -3.06 15.62
CA GLU A 166 -16.06 -3.77 16.85
C GLU A 166 -15.65 -5.23 16.59
N PRO A 167 -14.79 -5.81 17.46
CA PRO A 167 -14.46 -7.24 17.39
C PRO A 167 -15.71 -8.10 17.56
N GLY A 168 -15.80 -9.20 16.81
CA GLY A 168 -16.97 -10.10 16.85
C GLY A 168 -18.10 -9.75 15.87
N SER A 169 -17.93 -8.69 15.08
CA SER A 169 -18.75 -8.42 13.88
C SER A 169 -18.69 -9.59 12.88
N GLU A 170 -19.76 -9.78 12.10
CA GLU A 170 -19.79 -10.70 10.96
C GLU A 170 -18.76 -10.33 9.87
N LEU A 171 -18.39 -9.06 9.79
CA LEU A 171 -17.41 -8.56 8.84
C LEU A 171 -16.00 -8.65 9.40
N ASP A 172 -15.07 -9.08 8.56
CA ASP A 172 -13.64 -9.05 8.87
C ASP A 172 -13.17 -7.59 9.03
N GLN A 173 -12.64 -7.30 10.21
CA GLN A 173 -12.12 -5.99 10.62
C GLN A 173 -10.97 -5.48 9.74
N THR A 174 -10.29 -6.37 9.01
CA THR A 174 -9.19 -6.03 8.11
C THR A 174 -9.66 -5.65 6.70
N MET A 175 -10.95 -5.83 6.38
CA MET A 175 -11.52 -5.43 5.09
C MET A 175 -11.25 -3.96 4.79
N TYR A 176 -10.84 -3.69 3.56
CA TYR A 176 -10.46 -2.37 3.12
C TYR A 176 -11.66 -1.65 2.50
N SER A 177 -11.93 -0.41 2.91
CA SER A 177 -12.99 0.39 2.30
C SER A 177 -12.69 1.89 2.41
N VAL A 178 -13.47 2.69 1.69
CA VAL A 178 -13.41 4.15 1.76
C VAL A 178 -13.81 4.63 3.15
N MET A 179 -13.01 5.55 3.70
CA MET A 179 -13.26 6.17 4.99
C MET A 179 -14.32 7.27 4.85
N LEU A 180 -15.57 6.93 5.17
CA LEU A 180 -16.71 7.83 5.02
C LEU A 180 -16.76 8.93 6.10
N ASN A 181 -16.26 8.64 7.31
CA ASN A 181 -16.33 9.58 8.44
C ASN A 181 -14.96 9.69 9.14
N MET A 182 -14.24 10.75 8.77
CA MET A 182 -12.93 11.08 9.33
C MET A 182 -12.98 11.32 10.85
N ASP A 183 -14.05 11.92 11.37
CA ASP A 183 -14.16 12.24 12.79
C ASP A 183 -14.47 11.01 13.64
N LYS A 184 -15.21 10.04 13.08
CA LYS A 184 -15.34 8.70 13.70
C LYS A 184 -13.98 8.00 13.75
N ALA A 185 -13.20 8.03 12.66
CA ALA A 185 -11.87 7.41 12.65
C ALA A 185 -10.92 8.07 13.66
N LYS A 186 -10.93 9.40 13.78
CA LYS A 186 -10.16 10.11 14.82
C LYS A 186 -10.53 9.68 16.24
N ARG A 187 -11.82 9.49 16.52
CA ARG A 187 -12.31 9.01 17.83
C ARG A 187 -11.79 7.60 18.12
N VAL A 188 -11.92 6.68 17.16
CA VAL A 188 -11.41 5.30 17.31
C VAL A 188 -9.91 5.29 17.59
N VAL A 189 -9.13 6.07 16.85
CA VAL A 189 -7.68 6.17 17.09
C VAL A 189 -7.39 6.73 18.48
N ALA A 190 -8.13 7.75 18.93
CA ALA A 190 -7.95 8.35 20.25
C ALA A 190 -8.26 7.35 21.37
N GLU A 191 -9.35 6.59 21.26
CA GLU A 191 -9.74 5.55 22.21
C GLU A 191 -8.68 4.44 22.28
N LYS A 192 -8.26 3.91 21.13
CA LYS A 192 -7.22 2.86 21.05
C LYS A 192 -5.87 3.33 21.56
N HIS A 193 -5.54 4.60 21.36
CA HIS A 193 -4.35 5.18 21.94
C HIS A 193 -4.43 5.24 23.47
N LEU A 194 -5.56 5.66 24.06
CA LEU A 194 -5.74 5.67 25.52
C LEU A 194 -5.68 4.26 26.12
N GLU A 195 -6.29 3.26 25.47
CA GLU A 195 -6.17 1.85 25.85
C GLU A 195 -4.71 1.39 25.82
N PHE A 196 -4.00 1.70 24.73
CA PHE A 196 -2.60 1.34 24.57
C PHE A 196 -1.71 1.98 25.65
N GLN A 197 -1.92 3.26 25.98
CA GLN A 197 -1.20 3.93 27.06
C GLN A 197 -1.36 3.24 28.42
N ARG A 198 -2.58 2.82 28.75
CA ARG A 198 -2.87 2.11 30.01
C ARG A 198 -2.17 0.76 30.06
N SER A 199 -2.06 0.07 28.92
CA SER A 199 -1.48 -1.28 28.85
C SER A 199 0.05 -1.30 28.71
N ALA A 200 0.65 -0.33 28.00
CA ALA A 200 2.03 -0.43 27.50
C ALA A 200 3.01 0.64 28.03
N LYS A 201 2.59 1.54 28.94
CA LYS A 201 3.42 2.63 29.50
C LYS A 201 4.17 3.47 28.43
N LEU A 202 3.60 3.66 27.24
CA LEU A 202 4.17 4.54 26.22
C LEU A 202 3.86 6.03 26.48
N ALA A 203 4.73 6.91 25.98
CA ALA A 203 4.62 8.36 26.11
C ALA A 203 3.35 8.92 25.40
N PRO A 204 2.78 10.03 25.90
CA PRO A 204 1.62 10.65 25.30
C PRO A 204 1.89 11.28 23.94
N PHE A 205 0.96 11.09 23.01
CA PHE A 205 0.96 11.63 21.66
C PHE A 205 0.07 12.87 21.56
N VAL A 206 0.55 13.92 20.86
CA VAL A 206 -0.06 15.27 20.94
C VAL A 206 -0.98 15.64 19.76
N THR A 207 -0.96 14.96 18.60
CA THR A 207 -1.66 15.54 17.42
C THR A 207 -2.39 14.56 16.49
N LEU A 208 -3.59 14.09 16.87
CA LEU A 208 -4.39 13.09 16.13
C LEU A 208 -4.72 13.47 14.66
N THR A 209 -4.83 14.76 14.34
CA THR A 209 -5.33 15.22 13.04
C THR A 209 -4.37 15.00 11.88
N HIS A 210 -3.06 15.18 12.09
CA HIS A 210 -2.05 14.91 11.05
C HIS A 210 -1.61 13.44 11.01
N SER A 211 -1.95 12.66 12.04
CA SER A 211 -1.58 11.26 12.18
C SER A 211 -2.42 10.30 11.37
N LEU A 212 -3.67 10.66 11.04
CA LEU A 212 -4.59 9.69 10.43
C LEU A 212 -4.11 9.25 9.04
N SER A 213 -3.57 10.15 8.23
CA SER A 213 -2.99 9.79 6.93
C SER A 213 -1.76 8.88 7.06
N HIS A 214 -0.95 9.04 8.11
CA HIS A 214 0.17 8.15 8.39
C HIS A 214 -0.31 6.79 8.89
N ILE A 215 -1.31 6.76 9.77
CA ILE A 215 -1.93 5.53 10.29
C ILE A 215 -2.59 4.75 9.15
N THR A 216 -3.29 5.39 8.21
CA THR A 216 -3.88 4.67 7.05
C THR A 216 -2.80 4.07 6.15
N ARG A 217 -1.67 4.77 5.92
CA ARG A 217 -0.52 4.22 5.18
C ARG A 217 0.12 3.03 5.90
N LEU A 218 0.37 3.15 7.20
CA LEU A 218 0.95 2.09 8.01
C LEU A 218 0.04 0.86 8.06
N THR A 219 -1.24 1.06 8.35
CA THR A 219 -2.22 -0.05 8.40
C THR A 219 -2.44 -0.69 7.03
N ARG A 220 -2.42 0.09 5.93
CA ARG A 220 -2.38 -0.48 4.57
C ARG A 220 -1.19 -1.41 4.40
N ALA A 221 0.01 -0.98 4.73
CA ALA A 221 1.20 -1.81 4.57
C ALA A 221 1.19 -3.05 5.47
N MET A 222 0.74 -2.93 6.73
CA MET A 222 0.66 -4.05 7.68
C MET A 222 -0.42 -5.09 7.31
N THR A 223 -1.43 -4.70 6.53
CA THR A 223 -2.49 -5.61 6.05
C THR A 223 -2.19 -6.22 4.69
N GLN A 224 -1.24 -5.68 3.94
CA GLN A 224 -0.83 -6.22 2.64
C GLN A 224 0.11 -7.42 2.85
N PRO A 225 -0.08 -8.53 2.10
CA PRO A 225 0.85 -9.65 2.19
C PRO A 225 2.24 -9.20 1.73
N SER A 226 3.26 -9.55 2.52
CA SER A 226 4.65 -9.11 2.34
C SER A 226 4.83 -7.58 2.28
N GLY A 227 3.92 -6.83 2.92
CA GLY A 227 3.99 -5.38 3.01
C GLY A 227 5.17 -4.89 3.86
N HIS A 228 5.81 -3.82 3.41
CA HIS A 228 6.94 -3.18 4.06
C HIS A 228 6.86 -1.66 3.86
N VAL A 229 7.43 -0.89 4.79
CA VAL A 229 7.48 0.57 4.74
C VAL A 229 8.83 1.04 5.26
N ILE A 230 9.44 1.96 4.53
CA ILE A 230 10.56 2.76 5.04
C ILE A 230 9.96 4.06 5.55
N PHE A 231 9.96 4.27 6.87
CA PHE A 231 9.36 5.45 7.48
C PHE A 231 10.40 6.52 7.77
N LEU A 232 10.63 7.37 6.76
CA LEU A 232 11.56 8.50 6.85
C LEU A 232 10.92 9.69 7.57
N GLY A 233 11.68 10.33 8.45
CA GLY A 233 11.24 11.51 9.20
C GLY A 233 12.38 12.09 10.02
N SER A 234 12.28 13.38 10.37
CA SER A 234 13.25 14.05 11.24
C SER A 234 13.27 13.42 12.64
N HIS A 235 14.36 13.63 13.38
CA HIS A 235 14.48 13.18 14.77
C HIS A 235 13.34 13.79 15.63
N GLY A 236 12.77 13.00 16.54
CA GLY A 236 11.60 13.43 17.33
C GLY A 236 10.25 13.32 16.62
N SER A 237 10.21 12.91 15.34
CA SER A 237 8.95 12.48 14.72
C SER A 237 8.44 11.24 15.46
N GLU A 238 7.20 11.29 15.93
CA GLU A 238 6.50 10.28 16.74
C GLU A 238 6.27 8.93 15.98
N ARG A 239 7.16 8.56 15.05
CA ARG A 239 7.14 7.38 14.17
C ARG A 239 6.90 6.09 14.94
N ARG A 240 7.65 5.88 16.03
CA ARG A 240 7.52 4.67 16.86
C ARG A 240 6.13 4.55 17.48
N VAL A 241 5.56 5.68 17.91
CA VAL A 241 4.20 5.74 18.47
C VAL A 241 3.17 5.44 17.38
N LEU A 242 3.32 6.04 16.19
CA LEU A 242 2.43 5.78 15.05
C LEU A 242 2.46 4.31 14.60
N ILE A 243 3.65 3.70 14.54
CA ILE A 243 3.81 2.28 14.22
C ILE A 243 3.14 1.42 15.30
N ALA A 244 3.41 1.70 16.58
CA ALA A 244 2.86 0.92 17.69
C ALA A 244 1.33 0.99 17.76
N ILE A 245 0.74 2.19 17.61
CA ILE A 245 -0.72 2.36 17.59
C ILE A 245 -1.31 1.63 16.37
N SER A 246 -0.70 1.75 15.18
CA SER A 246 -1.19 1.09 13.97
C SER A 246 -1.20 -0.43 14.12
N ALA A 247 -0.15 -1.00 14.70
CA ALA A 247 -0.08 -2.43 14.99
C ALA A 247 -1.11 -2.85 16.06
N TYR A 248 -1.25 -2.04 17.12
CA TYR A 248 -2.22 -2.28 18.19
C TYR A 248 -3.67 -2.30 17.68
N ILE A 249 -4.04 -1.34 16.82
CA ILE A 249 -5.37 -1.26 16.21
C ILE A 249 -5.68 -2.51 15.38
N LEU A 250 -4.67 -3.08 14.71
CA LEU A 250 -4.81 -4.29 13.91
C LEU A 250 -4.65 -5.59 14.71
N GLY A 251 -4.37 -5.51 16.02
CA GLY A 251 -4.07 -6.67 16.85
C GLY A 251 -2.81 -7.42 16.42
N ILE A 252 -1.85 -6.72 15.81
CA ILE A 252 -0.59 -7.30 15.32
C ILE A 252 0.49 -7.12 16.38
N GLU A 253 1.27 -8.18 16.64
CA GLU A 253 2.38 -8.11 17.58
C GLU A 253 3.53 -7.27 17.01
N LEU A 254 3.95 -6.26 17.76
CA LEU A 254 5.09 -5.42 17.41
C LEU A 254 6.37 -5.96 18.05
N VAL A 255 7.36 -6.28 17.23
CA VAL A 255 8.67 -6.74 17.70
C VAL A 255 9.77 -5.81 17.18
N SER A 256 10.82 -5.61 17.98
CA SER A 256 11.95 -4.74 17.60
C SER A 256 13.23 -5.54 17.48
N GLY A 257 14.01 -5.28 16.42
CA GLY A 257 15.35 -5.83 16.25
C GLY A 257 16.41 -4.90 16.82
N LYS A 258 16.71 -5.04 18.12
CA LYS A 258 17.80 -4.34 18.80
C LYS A 258 18.73 -5.33 19.49
N GLY A 259 19.97 -4.92 19.72
CA GLY A 259 20.97 -5.70 20.46
C GLY A 259 22.14 -6.14 19.60
N SER A 260 22.95 -7.08 20.11
CA SER A 260 24.09 -7.61 19.38
C SER A 260 23.67 -8.39 18.13
N TYR A 261 24.60 -8.66 17.22
CA TYR A 261 24.34 -9.50 16.05
C TYR A 261 23.75 -10.87 16.42
N ASP A 262 24.24 -11.50 17.49
CA ASP A 262 23.77 -12.81 17.93
C ASP A 262 22.33 -12.73 18.51
N ASP A 263 22.02 -11.67 19.25
CA ASP A 263 20.67 -11.42 19.75
C ASP A 263 19.68 -11.17 18.60
N PHE A 264 20.08 -10.35 17.62
CA PHE A 264 19.31 -10.10 16.43
C PHE A 264 19.06 -11.39 15.63
N TRP A 265 20.09 -12.22 15.44
CA TRP A 265 19.98 -13.49 14.74
C TRP A 265 19.04 -14.47 15.45
N LYS A 266 19.14 -14.57 16.78
CA LYS A 266 18.21 -15.34 17.61
C LYS A 266 16.78 -14.81 17.50
N ALA A 267 16.60 -13.49 17.51
CA ALA A 267 15.30 -12.84 17.35
C ALA A 267 14.69 -13.15 15.97
N CYS A 268 15.48 -13.06 14.89
CA CYS A 268 15.05 -13.44 13.54
C CYS A 268 14.54 -14.88 13.49
N LYS A 269 15.27 -15.84 14.07
CA LYS A 269 14.81 -17.24 14.14
C LYS A 269 13.49 -17.39 14.88
N ARG A 270 13.32 -16.66 15.99
CA ARG A 270 12.06 -16.64 16.75
C ARG A 270 10.92 -16.08 15.91
N TRP A 271 11.10 -14.93 15.26
CA TRP A 271 10.05 -14.31 14.44
C TRP A 271 9.60 -15.20 13.28
N HIS A 272 10.54 -15.88 12.62
CA HIS A 272 10.21 -16.85 11.56
C HIS A 272 9.39 -18.03 12.10
N LYS A 273 9.69 -18.51 13.32
CA LYS A 273 8.90 -19.57 13.97
C LYS A 273 7.50 -19.07 14.33
N GLU A 274 7.37 -17.90 14.96
CA GLU A 274 6.05 -17.35 15.33
C GLU A 274 5.17 -17.09 14.10
N ALA A 275 5.72 -16.48 13.06
CA ALA A 275 4.98 -16.17 11.85
C ALA A 275 4.70 -17.42 11.00
N GLY A 276 5.68 -18.31 10.84
CA GLY A 276 5.58 -19.49 9.96
C GLY A 276 4.91 -20.69 10.61
N LEU A 277 5.25 -21.02 11.86
CA LEU A 277 4.74 -22.22 12.55
C LEU A 277 3.45 -21.94 13.32
N HIS A 278 3.38 -20.79 14.01
CA HIS A 278 2.21 -20.44 14.84
C HIS A 278 1.21 -19.52 14.13
N SER A 279 1.48 -19.16 12.87
CA SER A 279 0.64 -18.27 12.05
C SER A 279 0.31 -16.94 12.76
N LYS A 280 1.19 -16.45 13.63
CA LYS A 280 1.00 -15.16 14.30
C LYS A 280 1.33 -14.02 13.35
N ARG A 281 0.51 -12.97 13.41
CA ARG A 281 0.80 -11.73 12.69
C ARG A 281 1.81 -10.93 13.49
N VAL A 282 2.98 -10.69 12.89
CA VAL A 282 4.10 -9.99 13.52
C VAL A 282 4.59 -8.88 12.60
N VAL A 283 4.86 -7.71 13.15
CA VAL A 283 5.55 -6.60 12.46
C VAL A 283 6.89 -6.37 13.14
N VAL A 284 7.96 -6.46 12.35
CA VAL A 284 9.32 -6.19 12.79
C VAL A 284 9.66 -4.73 12.53
N VAL A 285 10.11 -4.03 13.57
CA VAL A 285 10.63 -2.66 13.48
C VAL A 285 12.14 -2.69 13.58
N LEU A 286 12.79 -2.13 12.55
CA LEU A 286 14.21 -1.84 12.51
C LEU A 286 14.36 -0.32 12.58
N GLU A 287 15.13 0.15 13.54
CA GLU A 287 15.41 1.57 13.75
C GLU A 287 16.91 1.79 13.50
N ASP A 288 17.26 2.89 12.84
CA ASP A 288 18.65 3.36 12.84
C ASP A 288 18.96 3.89 14.25
N ASP A 289 20.10 3.48 14.82
CA ASP A 289 20.61 4.00 16.10
C ASP A 289 21.13 5.44 15.98
#